data_AF-A0A2U1L1Q8-F1
#
_entry.id   AF-A0A2U1L1Q8-F1
#
_cell.length_a   1.000
_cell.length_b   1.000
_cell.length_c   1.000
_cell.angle_alpha   90.00
_cell.angle_beta   90.00
_cell.angle_gamma   90.00
#
_symmetry.space_group_name_H-M   'P 1'
#
loop_
_entity.id
_entity.type
_entity.pdbx_description
1 polymer ?
#
loop_
_entity_poly.entity_id
_entity_poly.type
_entity_poly.pdbx_seq_one_letter_code
_entity_poly.pdbx_strand_id
1 'polypeptide(L)'
;MNKMKIYLLISNTNDFSILFAWCVLLLLHTHSVQAEPISQDCPNTANYTSNSQFETNLNILLPSLLSNGTQDGFFNTSVGTGSDIVYGLVQCRGDISTEQCRNCLNTSIVEVFQRCPNVKQAVLRYEYCFLRYSDAQFFSRVDGPLVAAGRGDGQVSDTVANRYNQQLGSFLVDLFETAASTPSRYSSGSTSYADFNNIYGLVQCTRDLSTNDCASCLESLRNWIPGCCNRTTGAQIFQKTCYLRVWIISEYSKLLLHDAGDATSKSTNIVVIVVPIIVATWKLWREGNALQLVDPTLQYSFTGNQVIRCIHIGLLCVQENVEDRPTMSSVCLMLSSYSITPEPPKAPAFTLVTRTAANDSKSSSSLLYSDDGITYPR
;
A
#
# COMPACT_ATOMS: atom_id res chain seq x y z
N MET A 1 -3.90 8.45 11.92
CA MET A 1 -4.67 9.65 11.51
C MET A 1 -3.78 10.62 10.74
N ASN A 2 -3.50 10.37 9.46
CA ASN A 2 -2.85 11.35 8.57
C ASN A 2 -3.90 11.84 7.57
N LYS A 3 -4.54 12.97 7.86
CA LYS A 3 -5.37 13.66 6.86
C LYS A 3 -4.40 14.34 5.89
N MET A 4 -4.37 13.86 4.64
CA MET A 4 -3.69 14.54 3.54
C MET A 4 -4.42 15.87 3.30
N LYS A 5 -3.84 16.97 3.77
CA LYS A 5 -4.44 18.31 3.63
C LYS A 5 -4.01 18.92 2.30
N ILE A 6 -4.98 19.29 1.48
CA ILE A 6 -4.74 19.95 0.18
C ILE A 6 -4.60 21.45 0.45
N TYR A 7 -3.40 21.98 0.27
CA TYR A 7 -3.15 23.43 0.31
C TYR A 7 -3.55 24.05 -1.04
N LEU A 8 -4.77 24.56 -1.15
CA LEU A 8 -5.18 25.42 -2.26
C LEU A 8 -4.74 26.86 -1.96
N LEU A 9 -3.65 27.31 -2.57
CA LEU A 9 -3.20 28.70 -2.54
C LEU A 9 -3.52 29.35 -3.88
N ILE A 10 -4.51 30.24 -3.90
CA ILE A 10 -4.78 31.14 -5.03
C ILE A 10 -4.37 32.52 -4.55
N SER A 11 -3.22 33.03 -5.02
CA SER A 11 -2.79 34.40 -4.74
C SER A 11 -2.76 35.26 -6.01
N ASN A 12 -3.08 36.54 -5.81
CA ASN A 12 -3.16 37.59 -6.81
C ASN A 12 -1.76 37.90 -7.40
N THR A 13 -1.59 37.58 -8.68
CA THR A 13 -0.83 38.26 -9.75
C THR A 13 0.59 38.84 -9.56
N ASN A 14 1.39 38.60 -8.51
CA ASN A 14 2.82 39.04 -8.57
C ASN A 14 3.90 38.13 -7.94
N ASP A 15 3.60 36.90 -7.52
CA ASP A 15 4.58 36.04 -6.80
C ASP A 15 4.92 34.70 -7.48
N PHE A 16 4.90 34.64 -8.82
CA PHE A 16 5.23 33.41 -9.55
C PHE A 16 6.69 32.94 -9.30
N SER A 17 7.61 33.88 -9.08
CA SER A 17 9.03 33.60 -8.83
C SER A 17 9.31 33.02 -7.44
N ILE A 18 8.53 33.41 -6.43
CA ILE A 18 8.67 32.91 -5.05
C ILE A 18 8.01 31.52 -4.92
N LEU A 19 6.90 31.29 -5.62
CA LEU A 19 6.22 29.99 -5.69
C LEU A 19 7.11 28.91 -6.35
N PHE A 20 7.80 29.24 -7.44
CA PHE A 20 8.71 28.30 -8.09
C PHE A 20 9.90 27.95 -7.18
N ALA A 21 10.46 28.93 -6.46
CA ALA A 21 11.53 28.70 -5.49
C ALA A 21 11.09 27.82 -4.32
N TRP A 22 9.86 27.98 -3.82
CA TRP A 22 9.29 27.13 -2.76
C TRP A 22 8.97 25.71 -3.25
N CYS A 23 8.43 25.54 -4.46
CA CYS A 23 8.24 24.22 -5.05
C CYS A 23 9.57 23.50 -5.28
N VAL A 24 10.62 24.21 -5.73
CA VAL A 24 11.97 23.65 -5.90
C VAL A 24 12.61 23.31 -4.54
N LEU A 25 12.41 24.13 -3.50
CA LEU A 25 12.87 23.83 -2.13
C LEU A 25 12.14 22.64 -1.49
N LEU A 26 10.85 22.45 -1.78
CA LEU A 26 10.06 21.28 -1.37
C LEU A 26 10.46 20.01 -2.15
N LEU A 27 10.86 20.14 -3.43
CA LEU A 27 11.44 19.05 -4.22
C LEU A 27 12.86 18.67 -3.71
N LEU A 28 13.64 19.65 -3.24
CA LEU A 28 14.96 19.43 -2.63
C LEU A 28 14.91 18.92 -1.17
N HIS A 29 13.80 19.15 -0.45
CA HIS A 29 13.48 18.53 0.84
C HIS A 29 12.61 17.28 0.71
N THR A 30 12.68 16.59 -0.43
CA THR A 30 12.35 15.17 -0.42
C THR A 30 13.39 14.50 0.48
N HIS A 31 13.12 14.45 1.78
CA HIS A 31 13.58 13.32 2.57
C HIS A 31 13.26 12.11 1.70
N SER A 32 14.30 11.40 1.27
CA SER A 32 14.14 10.09 0.67
C SER A 32 13.13 9.37 1.53
N VAL A 33 11.92 9.15 1.00
CA VAL A 33 10.93 8.28 1.62
C VAL A 33 11.52 6.89 1.44
N GLN A 34 12.47 6.58 2.30
CA GLN A 34 13.17 5.33 2.33
C GLN A 34 12.14 4.33 2.83
N ALA A 35 11.90 3.27 2.06
CA ALA A 35 10.93 2.26 2.44
C ALA A 35 11.27 1.78 3.86
N GLU A 36 10.31 1.82 4.78
CA GLU A 36 10.51 1.28 6.12
C GLU A 36 10.19 -0.22 6.12
N PRO A 37 10.91 -1.03 6.92
CA PRO A 37 10.56 -2.42 7.14
C PRO A 37 9.20 -2.49 7.84
N ILE A 38 8.38 -3.44 7.40
CA ILE A 38 7.07 -3.74 7.98
C ILE A 38 7.23 -4.38 9.36
N SER A 39 8.32 -5.13 9.57
CA SER A 39 8.70 -5.64 10.88
C SER A 39 10.22 -5.76 11.01
N GLN A 40 10.74 -5.49 12.20
CA GLN A 40 12.16 -5.55 12.52
C GLN A 40 12.35 -6.16 13.92
N ASP A 41 13.39 -6.99 14.09
CA ASP A 41 13.87 -7.48 15.39
C ASP A 41 15.40 -7.44 15.43
N CYS A 42 15.96 -6.72 16.40
CA CYS A 42 17.40 -6.59 16.62
C CYS A 42 17.70 -6.80 18.12
N PRO A 43 17.67 -8.04 18.63
CA PRO A 43 17.86 -8.28 20.04
C PRO A 43 19.29 -7.91 20.47
N ASN A 44 19.40 -7.03 21.46
CA ASN A 44 20.68 -6.56 22.02
C ASN A 44 21.29 -7.57 23.03
N THR A 45 21.10 -8.87 22.78
CA THR A 45 21.55 -9.94 23.69
C THR A 45 23.00 -10.35 23.46
N ALA A 46 23.49 -10.15 22.23
CA ALA A 46 24.87 -10.44 21.85
C ALA A 46 25.31 -9.45 20.78
N ASN A 47 26.42 -8.76 21.03
CA ASN A 47 26.98 -7.75 20.12
C ASN A 47 28.35 -8.18 19.62
N TYR A 48 28.68 -7.75 18.41
CA TYR A 48 30.03 -7.87 17.87
C TYR A 48 30.74 -6.52 17.94
N THR A 49 32.06 -6.53 18.04
CA THR A 49 32.88 -5.32 18.02
C THR A 49 33.29 -4.96 16.60
N SER A 50 33.51 -3.68 16.33
CA SER A 50 34.07 -3.22 15.05
C SER A 50 35.40 -3.91 14.75
N ASN A 51 35.60 -4.29 13.49
CA ASN A 51 36.73 -5.06 12.95
C ASN A 51 36.88 -6.47 13.54
N SER A 52 35.81 -7.03 14.13
CA SER A 52 35.81 -8.43 14.56
C SER A 52 35.76 -9.39 13.36
N GLN A 53 36.16 -10.65 13.61
CA GLN A 53 36.01 -11.71 12.61
C GLN A 53 34.54 -11.95 12.26
N PHE A 54 33.63 -11.88 13.25
CA PHE A 54 32.18 -11.93 13.02
C PHE A 54 31.71 -10.84 12.02
N GLU A 55 32.13 -9.58 12.19
CA GLU A 55 31.77 -8.49 11.27
C GLU A 55 32.30 -8.74 9.85
N THR A 56 33.53 -9.25 9.75
CA THR A 56 34.13 -9.62 8.45
C THR A 56 33.33 -10.74 7.78
N ASN A 57 32.93 -11.76 8.54
CA ASN A 57 32.11 -12.87 8.04
C ASN A 57 30.71 -12.38 7.62
N LEU A 58 30.10 -11.46 8.37
CA LEU A 58 28.83 -10.83 8.01
C LEU A 58 28.93 -10.02 6.72
N ASN A 59 30.02 -9.26 6.53
CA ASN A 59 30.30 -8.49 5.31
C ASN A 59 30.54 -9.37 4.07
N ILE A 60 30.94 -10.63 4.26
CA ILE A 60 31.03 -11.63 3.18
C ILE A 60 29.66 -12.30 2.94
N LEU A 61 28.93 -12.59 4.01
CA LEU A 61 27.63 -13.26 3.97
C LEU A 61 26.59 -12.44 3.20
N LEU A 62 26.41 -11.16 3.53
CA LEU A 62 25.30 -10.36 2.97
C LEU A 62 25.36 -10.22 1.43
N PRO A 63 26.51 -9.91 0.79
CA PRO A 63 26.59 -9.91 -0.67
C PRO A 63 26.33 -11.28 -1.30
N SER A 64 26.74 -12.37 -0.65
CA SER A 64 26.46 -13.75 -1.09
C SER A 64 24.97 -14.06 -1.05
N LEU A 65 24.26 -13.58 -0.02
CA LEU A 65 22.80 -13.69 0.07
C LEU A 65 22.11 -12.94 -1.08
N LEU A 66 22.57 -11.74 -1.43
CA LEU A 66 22.00 -10.96 -2.55
C LEU A 66 22.18 -11.66 -3.90
N SER A 67 23.40 -12.09 -4.22
CA SER A 67 23.74 -12.64 -5.53
C SER A 67 23.03 -13.97 -5.82
N ASN A 68 22.90 -14.83 -4.81
CA ASN A 68 22.25 -16.12 -4.96
C ASN A 68 20.74 -16.03 -4.70
N GLY A 69 20.32 -15.24 -3.72
CA GLY A 69 18.90 -15.07 -3.37
C GLY A 69 18.06 -14.42 -4.46
N THR A 70 18.67 -13.64 -5.36
CA THR A 70 17.95 -13.03 -6.48
C THR A 70 17.64 -13.99 -7.63
N GLN A 71 18.26 -15.17 -7.68
CA GLN A 71 18.01 -16.13 -8.76
C GLN A 71 16.67 -16.86 -8.58
N ASP A 72 16.42 -17.35 -7.37
CA ASP A 72 15.24 -18.17 -7.03
C ASP A 72 14.35 -17.50 -5.97
N GLY A 73 14.64 -16.25 -5.58
CA GLY A 73 13.92 -15.55 -4.52
C GLY A 73 14.15 -16.14 -3.12
N PHE A 74 15.16 -16.99 -2.93
CA PHE A 74 15.53 -17.57 -1.65
C PHE A 74 16.97 -18.04 -1.66
N PHE A 75 17.69 -17.79 -0.57
CA PHE A 75 18.99 -18.39 -0.35
C PHE A 75 19.34 -18.37 1.13
N ASN A 76 19.95 -19.45 1.61
CA ASN A 76 20.53 -19.52 2.94
C ASN A 76 21.95 -20.06 2.85
N THR A 77 22.82 -19.56 3.72
CA THR A 77 24.21 -20.04 3.83
C THR A 77 24.82 -19.60 5.15
N SER A 78 26.02 -20.08 5.44
CA SER A 78 26.81 -19.66 6.59
C SER A 78 28.23 -19.29 6.19
N VAL A 79 28.81 -18.33 6.88
CA VAL A 79 30.21 -17.91 6.69
C VAL A 79 30.94 -17.93 8.04
N GLY A 80 32.16 -18.42 8.06
CA GLY A 80 32.99 -18.50 9.27
C GLY A 80 32.90 -19.83 10.01
N THR A 81 33.54 -19.89 11.18
CA THR A 81 33.58 -21.08 12.05
C THR A 81 33.62 -20.66 13.52
N GLY A 82 33.36 -21.59 14.44
CA GLY A 82 33.45 -21.34 15.87
C GLY A 82 32.51 -20.23 16.36
N SER A 83 33.03 -19.31 17.19
CA SER A 83 32.29 -18.18 17.75
C SER A 83 31.97 -17.04 16.78
N ASP A 84 32.58 -17.09 15.58
CA ASP A 84 32.47 -16.05 14.56
C ASP A 84 31.64 -16.50 13.35
N ILE A 85 31.02 -17.69 13.41
CA ILE A 85 30.11 -18.14 12.36
C ILE A 85 28.88 -17.24 12.28
N VAL A 86 28.42 -16.98 11.06
CA VAL A 86 27.21 -16.20 10.79
C VAL A 86 26.31 -17.01 9.87
N TYR A 87 25.10 -17.33 10.33
CA TYR A 87 24.05 -17.93 9.53
C TYR A 87 23.18 -16.84 8.93
N GLY A 88 22.88 -16.95 7.64
CA GLY A 88 22.08 -15.97 6.90
C GLY A 88 21.03 -16.61 6.02
N LEU A 89 19.89 -15.93 5.90
CA LEU A 89 18.80 -16.31 5.01
C LEU A 89 18.16 -15.05 4.43
N VAL A 90 17.93 -15.07 3.13
CA VAL A 90 17.06 -14.12 2.44
C VAL A 90 15.92 -14.82 1.74
N GLN A 91 14.79 -14.15 1.65
CA GLN A 91 13.64 -14.63 0.91
C GLN A 91 12.80 -13.49 0.35
N CYS A 92 12.38 -13.62 -0.89
CA CYS A 92 11.45 -12.74 -1.56
C CYS A 92 10.01 -13.26 -1.42
N ARG A 93 9.04 -12.36 -1.59
CA ARG A 93 7.63 -12.74 -1.66
C ARG A 93 7.38 -13.63 -2.88
N GLY A 94 6.46 -14.59 -2.77
CA GLY A 94 6.30 -15.62 -3.80
C GLY A 94 5.68 -15.17 -5.13
N ASP A 95 5.18 -13.94 -5.23
CA ASP A 95 4.40 -13.40 -6.35
C ASP A 95 5.03 -12.17 -7.02
N ILE A 96 6.30 -11.87 -6.74
CA ILE A 96 6.99 -10.68 -7.27
C ILE A 96 8.00 -11.03 -8.36
N SER A 97 8.37 -10.05 -9.17
CA SER A 97 9.40 -10.21 -10.19
C SER A 97 10.81 -10.30 -9.59
N THR A 98 11.75 -10.88 -10.35
CA THR A 98 13.18 -10.91 -10.01
C THR A 98 13.76 -9.51 -9.74
N GLU A 99 13.27 -8.48 -10.44
CA GLU A 99 13.71 -7.10 -10.24
C GLU A 99 13.21 -6.53 -8.90
N GLN A 100 11.93 -6.72 -8.58
CA GLN A 100 11.36 -6.31 -7.30
C GLN A 100 12.07 -7.01 -6.14
N CYS A 101 12.34 -8.31 -6.31
CA CYS A 101 13.12 -9.10 -5.36
C CYS A 101 14.53 -8.53 -5.16
N ARG A 102 15.28 -8.29 -6.25
CA ARG A 102 16.63 -7.71 -6.20
C ARG A 102 16.66 -6.36 -5.51
N ASN A 103 15.75 -5.46 -5.88
CA ASN A 103 15.70 -4.13 -5.29
C ASN A 103 15.43 -4.21 -3.78
N CYS A 104 14.47 -5.03 -3.37
CA CYS A 104 14.16 -5.21 -1.96
C CYS A 104 15.33 -5.82 -1.17
N LEU A 105 15.96 -6.88 -1.69
CA LEU A 105 17.09 -7.52 -1.01
C LEU A 105 18.27 -6.56 -0.87
N ASN A 106 18.59 -5.81 -1.92
CA ASN A 106 19.65 -4.81 -1.88
C ASN A 106 19.37 -3.74 -0.80
N THR A 107 18.14 -3.21 -0.77
CA THR A 107 17.71 -2.27 0.27
C THR A 107 17.87 -2.88 1.67
N SER A 108 17.36 -4.09 1.90
CA SER A 108 17.42 -4.74 3.21
C SER A 108 18.85 -4.97 3.70
N ILE A 109 19.77 -5.33 2.80
CA ILE A 109 21.17 -5.60 3.12
C ILE A 109 21.93 -4.32 3.43
N VAL A 110 21.70 -3.24 2.66
CA VAL A 110 22.34 -1.95 2.92
C VAL A 110 21.84 -1.35 4.24
N GLU A 111 20.53 -1.43 4.50
CA GLU A 111 19.91 -0.80 5.66
C GLU A 111 20.13 -1.57 6.96
N VAL A 112 20.51 -2.87 6.92
CA VAL A 112 20.62 -3.68 8.14
C VAL A 112 21.63 -3.12 9.14
N PHE A 113 22.73 -2.51 8.67
CA PHE A 113 23.73 -1.91 9.54
C PHE A 113 23.24 -0.64 10.24
N GLN A 114 22.37 0.13 9.58
CA GLN A 114 21.77 1.34 10.15
C GLN A 114 20.64 1.00 11.12
N ARG A 115 19.87 -0.04 10.80
CA ARG A 115 18.68 -0.45 11.56
C ARG A 115 19.00 -1.34 12.75
N CYS A 116 19.97 -2.24 12.60
CA CYS A 116 20.43 -3.17 13.63
C CYS A 116 21.94 -3.01 13.84
N PRO A 117 22.40 -1.91 14.48
CA PRO A 117 23.83 -1.65 14.64
C PRO A 117 24.49 -2.63 15.62
N ASN A 118 25.58 -3.26 15.19
CA ASN A 118 26.50 -4.07 16.02
C ASN A 118 25.90 -5.28 16.76
N VAL A 119 24.70 -5.73 16.38
CA VAL A 119 24.07 -6.91 16.97
C VAL A 119 24.46 -8.19 16.22
N LYS A 120 24.56 -9.31 16.92
CA LYS A 120 24.82 -10.62 16.28
C LYS A 120 23.59 -11.26 15.65
N GLN A 121 22.41 -10.66 15.83
CA GLN A 121 21.15 -11.17 15.31
C GLN A 121 20.29 -10.03 14.78
N ALA A 122 19.77 -10.20 13.57
CA ALA A 122 18.86 -9.24 12.97
C ALA A 122 17.81 -9.93 12.12
N VAL A 123 16.61 -9.37 12.13
CA VAL A 123 15.50 -9.73 11.26
C VAL A 123 14.93 -8.44 10.68
N LEU A 124 14.90 -8.33 9.36
CA LEU A 124 14.23 -7.25 8.63
C LEU A 124 13.23 -7.85 7.64
N ARG A 125 11.98 -7.38 7.69
CA ARG A 125 10.94 -7.73 6.72
C ARG A 125 10.43 -6.48 6.05
N TYR A 126 10.56 -6.43 4.74
CA TYR A 126 9.94 -5.42 3.88
C TYR A 126 8.72 -6.03 3.17
N GLU A 127 8.00 -5.21 2.41
CA GLU A 127 6.82 -5.62 1.63
C GLU A 127 7.09 -6.79 0.68
N TYR A 128 8.31 -6.85 0.14
CA TYR A 128 8.70 -7.77 -0.93
C TYR A 128 9.78 -8.77 -0.53
N CYS A 129 10.41 -8.63 0.63
CA CYS A 129 11.50 -9.51 1.03
C CYS A 129 11.75 -9.55 2.54
N PHE A 130 12.57 -10.51 2.91
CA PHE A 130 12.94 -10.86 4.27
C PHE A 130 14.44 -11.13 4.33
N LEU A 131 15.12 -10.55 5.32
CA LEU A 131 16.52 -10.76 5.63
C LEU A 131 16.63 -11.19 7.10
N ARG A 132 17.35 -12.28 7.36
CA ARG A 132 17.69 -12.73 8.70
C ARG A 132 19.14 -13.16 8.78
N TYR A 133 19.85 -12.72 9.82
CA TYR A 133 21.12 -13.32 10.21
C TYR A 133 21.19 -13.57 11.71
N SER A 134 22.04 -14.52 12.11
CA SER A 134 22.29 -14.86 13.52
C SER A 134 23.63 -15.58 13.69
N ASP A 135 24.21 -15.48 14.88
CA ASP A 135 25.30 -16.31 15.38
C ASP A 135 24.86 -17.73 15.81
N ALA A 136 23.55 -18.00 15.86
CA ALA A 136 22.98 -19.31 16.14
C ALA A 136 22.34 -19.92 14.88
N GLN A 137 22.46 -21.23 14.72
CA GLN A 137 21.83 -21.92 13.59
C GLN A 137 20.31 -21.95 13.73
N PHE A 138 19.61 -21.39 12.74
CA PHE A 138 18.14 -21.29 12.74
C PHE A 138 17.45 -21.98 11.55
N PHE A 139 18.19 -22.59 10.63
CA PHE A 139 17.60 -23.20 9.43
C PHE A 139 16.71 -24.40 9.77
N SER A 140 15.64 -24.56 9.00
CA SER A 140 14.71 -25.70 9.03
C SER A 140 14.09 -25.93 10.41
N ARG A 141 13.85 -24.86 11.16
CA ARG A 141 13.24 -24.88 12.49
C ARG A 141 12.25 -23.73 12.64
N VAL A 142 11.09 -24.01 13.20
CA VAL A 142 10.09 -22.97 13.50
C VAL A 142 10.60 -22.06 14.61
N ASP A 143 10.44 -20.75 14.43
CA ASP A 143 10.79 -19.71 15.39
C ASP A 143 9.54 -18.86 15.65
N GLY A 144 8.74 -19.37 16.60
CA GLY A 144 7.37 -18.94 16.87
C GLY A 144 7.11 -17.70 17.75
N PRO A 145 8.09 -17.11 18.48
CA PRO A 145 7.88 -15.82 19.11
C PRO A 145 7.46 -14.73 18.11
N LEU A 146 6.47 -13.92 18.50
CA LEU A 146 6.05 -12.78 17.69
C LEU A 146 7.17 -11.74 17.59
N VAL A 147 7.36 -11.24 16.38
CA VAL A 147 8.18 -10.05 16.09
C VAL A 147 7.30 -8.80 16.13
N ALA A 148 6.14 -8.85 15.46
CA ALA A 148 5.22 -7.73 15.41
C ALA A 148 3.79 -8.20 15.13
N ALA A 149 2.81 -7.44 15.61
CA ALA A 149 1.42 -7.59 15.24
C ALA A 149 0.76 -6.21 15.10
N GLY A 150 -0.15 -6.08 14.14
CA GLY A 150 -0.86 -4.85 13.84
C GLY A 150 -2.28 -5.11 13.37
N ARG A 151 -3.17 -4.14 13.61
CA ARG A 151 -4.58 -4.20 13.22
C ARG A 151 -4.97 -2.99 12.38
N GLY A 152 -5.97 -3.15 11.53
CA GLY A 152 -6.62 -2.04 10.85
C GLY A 152 -7.43 -1.18 11.82
N ASP A 153 -7.52 0.12 11.54
CA ASP A 153 -8.26 1.09 12.35
C ASP A 153 -9.78 0.89 12.29
N GLY A 154 -10.28 0.23 11.23
CA GLY A 154 -11.70 -0.03 11.04
C GLY A 154 -12.20 -1.27 11.78
N GLN A 155 -13.51 -1.35 11.94
CA GLN A 155 -14.21 -2.51 12.49
C GLN A 155 -15.23 -3.05 11.48
N VAL A 156 -15.37 -4.37 11.46
CA VAL A 156 -16.42 -5.05 10.72
C VAL A 156 -17.74 -4.87 11.47
N SER A 157 -18.81 -4.50 10.75
CA SER A 157 -20.15 -4.33 11.32
C SER A 157 -20.64 -5.59 12.03
N ASP A 158 -21.26 -5.42 13.20
CA ASP A 158 -21.83 -6.51 14.00
C ASP A 158 -22.85 -7.34 13.21
N THR A 159 -23.58 -6.72 12.27
CA THR A 159 -24.59 -7.38 11.43
C THR A 159 -24.01 -8.48 10.54
N VAL A 160 -22.73 -8.36 10.15
CA VAL A 160 -22.05 -9.32 9.27
C VAL A 160 -20.90 -10.05 9.97
N ALA A 161 -20.70 -9.82 11.28
CA ALA A 161 -19.56 -10.33 12.03
C ALA A 161 -19.44 -11.86 12.03
N ASN A 162 -20.56 -12.57 12.20
CA ASN A 162 -20.54 -14.05 12.19
C ASN A 162 -20.11 -14.60 10.83
N ARG A 163 -20.63 -14.01 9.75
CA ARG A 163 -20.27 -14.38 8.38
C ARG A 163 -18.81 -14.05 8.08
N TYR A 164 -18.34 -12.88 8.50
CA TYR A 164 -16.93 -12.49 8.40
C TYR A 164 -16.01 -13.48 9.10
N ASN A 165 -16.29 -13.82 10.37
CA ASN A 165 -15.45 -14.76 11.14
C ASN A 165 -15.41 -16.15 10.51
N GLN A 166 -16.54 -16.65 10.03
CA GLN A 166 -16.62 -17.94 9.34
C GLN A 166 -15.80 -17.94 8.04
N GLN A 167 -15.97 -16.91 7.20
CA GLN A 167 -15.28 -16.79 5.92
C GLN A 167 -13.78 -16.58 6.11
N LEU A 168 -13.37 -15.75 7.08
CA LEU A 168 -11.97 -15.56 7.44
C LEU A 168 -11.34 -16.89 7.89
N GLY A 169 -12.02 -17.64 8.76
CA GLY A 169 -11.51 -18.92 9.25
C GLY A 169 -11.25 -19.91 8.12
N SER A 170 -12.25 -20.17 7.26
CA SER A 170 -12.11 -21.07 6.12
C SER A 170 -11.03 -20.60 5.15
N PHE A 171 -11.05 -19.31 4.80
CA PHE A 171 -10.09 -18.74 3.86
C PHE A 171 -8.63 -18.85 4.35
N LEU A 172 -8.39 -18.68 5.65
CA LEU A 172 -7.06 -18.86 6.21
C LEU A 172 -6.60 -20.32 6.15
N VAL A 173 -7.49 -21.29 6.38
CA VAL A 173 -7.16 -22.72 6.23
C VAL A 173 -6.66 -22.99 4.80
N ASP A 174 -7.43 -22.56 3.80
CA ASP A 174 -7.09 -22.77 2.38
C ASP A 174 -5.75 -22.12 2.01
N LEU A 175 -5.51 -20.89 2.49
CA LEU A 175 -4.25 -20.19 2.28
C LEU A 175 -3.08 -20.94 2.92
N PHE A 176 -3.25 -21.43 4.15
CA PHE A 176 -2.19 -22.12 4.89
C PHE A 176 -1.81 -23.44 4.23
N GLU A 177 -2.78 -24.24 3.82
CA GLU A 177 -2.56 -25.51 3.11
C GLU A 177 -1.83 -25.26 1.79
N THR A 178 -2.31 -24.30 1.00
CA THR A 178 -1.71 -23.96 -0.30
C THR A 178 -0.27 -23.45 -0.16
N ALA A 179 -0.01 -22.58 0.82
CA ALA A 179 1.33 -22.09 1.08
C ALA A 179 2.25 -23.22 1.53
N ALA A 180 1.79 -24.10 2.43
CA ALA A 180 2.57 -25.22 2.93
C ALA A 180 2.91 -26.25 1.83
N SER A 181 2.09 -26.41 0.79
CA SER A 181 2.36 -27.32 -0.34
C SER A 181 3.19 -26.69 -1.46
N THR A 182 3.22 -25.37 -1.59
CA THR A 182 3.87 -24.68 -2.72
C THR A 182 5.38 -24.47 -2.47
N PRO A 183 6.27 -24.64 -3.48
CA PRO A 183 7.72 -24.46 -3.31
C PRO A 183 8.15 -23.08 -2.78
N SER A 184 7.43 -22.00 -3.14
CA SER A 184 7.67 -20.64 -2.67
C SER A 184 7.25 -20.39 -1.20
N ARG A 185 6.54 -21.37 -0.61
CA ARG A 185 5.87 -21.28 0.69
C ARG A 185 4.91 -20.10 0.83
N TYR A 186 4.38 -19.61 -0.29
CA TYR A 186 3.52 -18.43 -0.38
C TYR A 186 2.13 -18.79 -0.87
N SER A 187 1.12 -18.10 -0.35
CA SER A 187 -0.23 -18.10 -0.92
C SER A 187 -0.89 -16.74 -0.68
N SER A 188 -1.71 -16.32 -1.63
CA SER A 188 -2.56 -15.13 -1.52
C SER A 188 -3.88 -15.35 -2.22
N GLY A 189 -4.89 -14.57 -1.86
CA GLY A 189 -6.21 -14.68 -2.49
C GLY A 189 -7.23 -13.75 -1.87
N SER A 190 -8.50 -14.04 -2.14
CA SER A 190 -9.62 -13.34 -1.54
C SER A 190 -10.86 -14.20 -1.40
N THR A 191 -11.71 -13.89 -0.42
CA THR A 191 -13.06 -14.46 -0.27
C THR A 191 -14.10 -13.37 -0.01
N SER A 192 -15.34 -13.61 -0.42
CA SER A 192 -16.46 -12.70 -0.14
C SER A 192 -17.10 -13.03 1.20
N TYR A 193 -17.44 -12.00 1.98
CA TYR A 193 -18.17 -12.16 3.24
C TYR A 193 -19.42 -11.29 3.35
N ALA A 194 -19.64 -10.36 2.41
CA ALA A 194 -20.86 -9.57 2.30
C ALA A 194 -20.95 -9.01 0.89
N ASP A 195 -22.13 -8.50 0.51
CA ASP A 195 -22.31 -7.80 -0.75
C ASP A 195 -21.27 -6.66 -0.83
N PHE A 196 -20.45 -6.69 -1.89
CA PHE A 196 -19.38 -5.72 -2.19
C PHE A 196 -18.17 -5.67 -1.22
N ASN A 197 -18.03 -6.63 -0.29
CA ASN A 197 -16.88 -6.69 0.61
C ASN A 197 -16.17 -8.04 0.55
N ASN A 198 -14.87 -7.97 0.29
CA ASN A 198 -14.00 -9.14 0.21
C ASN A 198 -12.88 -9.03 1.26
N ILE A 199 -12.56 -10.18 1.85
CA ILE A 199 -11.37 -10.39 2.66
C ILE A 199 -10.25 -10.73 1.68
N TYR A 200 -9.12 -10.06 1.79
CA TYR A 200 -7.88 -10.40 1.09
C TYR A 200 -6.89 -10.88 2.12
N GLY A 201 -6.05 -11.81 1.70
CA GLY A 201 -5.04 -12.36 2.57
C GLY A 201 -3.83 -12.79 1.79
N LEU A 202 -2.68 -12.73 2.45
CA LEU A 202 -1.47 -13.40 2.02
C LEU A 202 -0.73 -13.96 3.22
N VAL A 203 -0.03 -15.06 2.97
CA VAL A 203 0.73 -15.80 3.96
C VAL A 203 2.04 -16.25 3.35
N GLN A 204 3.08 -16.37 4.18
CA GLN A 204 4.30 -17.02 3.75
C GLN A 204 5.07 -17.62 4.92
N CYS A 205 5.70 -18.76 4.67
CA CYS A 205 6.76 -19.32 5.52
C CYS A 205 8.13 -19.13 4.87
N THR A 206 9.21 -19.23 5.64
CA THR A 206 10.54 -19.38 5.07
C THR A 206 10.68 -20.74 4.37
N ARG A 207 11.33 -20.77 3.20
CA ARG A 207 11.39 -21.95 2.31
C ARG A 207 12.25 -23.09 2.82
N ASP A 208 13.07 -22.85 3.85
CA ASP A 208 13.82 -23.86 4.57
C ASP A 208 12.95 -24.76 5.47
N LEU A 209 11.68 -24.39 5.70
CA LEU A 209 10.74 -25.20 6.46
C LEU A 209 10.15 -26.36 5.65
N SER A 210 9.91 -27.47 6.35
CA SER A 210 9.11 -28.57 5.84
C SER A 210 7.65 -28.14 5.63
N THR A 211 6.88 -28.90 4.86
CA THR A 211 5.44 -28.64 4.67
C THR A 211 4.69 -28.64 6.01
N ASN A 212 5.01 -29.58 6.90
CA ASN A 212 4.36 -29.67 8.22
C ASN A 212 4.74 -28.51 9.15
N ASP A 213 6.02 -28.12 9.15
CA ASP A 213 6.49 -26.98 9.96
C ASP A 213 5.89 -25.66 9.46
N CYS A 214 5.79 -25.49 8.14
CA CYS A 214 5.14 -24.30 7.57
C CYS A 214 3.67 -24.23 7.94
N ALA A 215 2.91 -25.33 7.75
CA ALA A 215 1.49 -25.38 8.14
C ALA A 215 1.30 -25.09 9.63
N SER A 216 2.11 -25.71 10.49
CA SER A 216 2.06 -25.49 11.94
C SER A 216 2.41 -24.06 12.33
N CYS A 217 3.39 -23.44 11.68
CA CYS A 217 3.76 -22.05 11.89
C CYS A 217 2.59 -21.11 11.55
N LEU A 218 1.99 -21.28 10.36
CA LEU A 218 0.88 -20.45 9.92
C LEU A 218 -0.37 -20.62 10.80
N GLU A 219 -0.69 -21.84 11.22
CA GLU A 219 -1.77 -22.10 12.17
C GLU A 219 -1.51 -21.41 13.53
N SER A 220 -0.26 -21.33 13.98
CA SER A 220 0.07 -20.60 15.20
C SER A 220 -0.26 -19.10 15.12
N LEU A 221 -0.18 -18.49 13.92
CA LEU A 221 -0.52 -17.08 13.70
C LEU A 221 -2.02 -16.83 13.84
N ARG A 222 -2.87 -17.80 13.43
CA ARG A 222 -4.33 -17.69 13.58
C ARG A 222 -4.75 -17.48 15.02
N ASN A 223 -4.05 -18.12 15.97
CA ASN A 223 -4.36 -18.03 17.40
C ASN A 223 -4.17 -16.62 17.99
N TRP A 224 -3.46 -15.73 17.30
CA TRP A 224 -3.27 -14.35 17.72
C TRP A 224 -4.40 -13.41 17.29
N ILE A 225 -5.17 -13.79 16.27
CA ILE A 225 -6.25 -12.97 15.71
C ILE A 225 -7.29 -12.57 16.77
N PRO A 226 -7.82 -13.48 17.62
CA PRO A 226 -8.84 -13.12 18.61
C PRO A 226 -8.35 -12.08 19.62
N GLY A 227 -7.05 -12.07 19.94
CA GLY A 227 -6.46 -11.13 20.90
C GLY A 227 -6.08 -9.79 20.27
N CYS A 228 -5.43 -9.79 19.10
CA CYS A 228 -4.91 -8.56 18.50
C CYS A 228 -5.92 -7.83 17.62
N CYS A 229 -6.76 -8.58 16.92
CA CYS A 229 -7.30 -8.16 15.63
C CYS A 229 -8.74 -8.66 15.43
N ASN A 230 -9.47 -8.88 16.53
CA ASN A 230 -10.83 -9.39 16.45
C ASN A 230 -11.74 -8.39 15.72
N ARG A 231 -12.34 -8.84 14.61
CA ARG A 231 -13.27 -8.06 13.76
C ARG A 231 -12.70 -6.72 13.26
N THR A 232 -11.38 -6.60 13.13
CA THR A 232 -10.76 -5.41 12.53
C THR A 232 -10.78 -5.49 11.01
N THR A 233 -10.70 -4.35 10.32
CA THR A 233 -10.63 -4.32 8.84
C THR A 233 -9.32 -4.84 8.27
N GLY A 234 -8.35 -5.16 9.12
CA GLY A 234 -7.12 -5.84 8.75
C GLY A 234 -6.37 -6.37 9.96
N ALA A 235 -5.49 -7.33 9.72
CA ALA A 235 -4.63 -7.97 10.69
C ALA A 235 -3.28 -8.27 10.03
N GLN A 236 -2.18 -8.00 10.71
CA GLN A 236 -0.85 -8.37 10.25
C GLN A 236 -0.09 -8.96 11.43
N ILE A 237 0.46 -10.16 11.26
CA ILE A 237 1.08 -10.92 12.35
C ILE A 237 2.36 -11.55 11.81
N PHE A 238 3.49 -11.21 12.42
CA PHE A 238 4.81 -11.56 11.97
C PHE A 238 5.56 -12.36 13.02
N GLN A 239 5.96 -13.56 12.67
CA GLN A 239 7.02 -14.31 13.33
C GLN A 239 8.29 -14.26 12.47
N LYS A 240 9.39 -14.83 12.97
CA LYS A 240 10.64 -14.91 12.22
C LYS A 240 10.56 -15.90 11.06
N THR A 241 9.77 -16.96 11.18
CA THR A 241 9.66 -18.02 10.17
C THR A 241 8.40 -17.96 9.31
N CYS A 242 7.33 -17.31 9.76
CA CYS A 242 6.14 -17.15 8.95
C CYS A 242 5.40 -15.85 9.28
N TYR A 243 4.51 -15.44 8.38
CA TYR A 243 3.66 -14.28 8.61
C TYR A 243 2.32 -14.41 7.90
N LEU A 244 1.34 -13.66 8.40
CA LEU A 244 -0.01 -13.56 7.89
C LEU A 244 -0.39 -12.09 7.79
N ARG A 245 -0.95 -11.68 6.65
CA ARG A 245 -1.57 -10.38 6.48
C ARG A 245 -2.96 -10.57 5.90
N VAL A 246 -3.93 -9.89 6.49
CA VAL A 246 -5.33 -9.86 6.08
C VAL A 246 -5.75 -8.41 6.02
N TRP A 247 -6.50 -8.05 4.98
CA TRP A 247 -7.11 -6.73 4.88
C TRP A 247 -8.43 -6.82 4.12
N ILE A 248 -9.32 -5.88 4.37
CA ILE A 248 -10.58 -5.76 3.66
C ILE A 248 -10.45 -4.62 2.67
N ILE A 249 -10.78 -4.90 1.41
CA ILE A 249 -10.97 -3.87 0.39
C ILE A 249 -12.44 -3.90 0.01
N SER A 250 -13.12 -2.76 0.17
CA SER A 250 -14.40 -2.56 -0.51
C SER A 250 -14.17 -2.58 -2.02
N GLU A 251 -15.09 -3.13 -2.82
CA GLU A 251 -14.97 -3.15 -4.29
C GLU A 251 -14.62 -1.76 -4.89
N TYR A 252 -15.02 -0.67 -4.23
CA TYR A 252 -14.65 0.70 -4.59
C TYR A 252 -13.15 1.02 -4.53
N SER A 253 -12.39 0.38 -3.63
CA SER A 253 -10.93 0.55 -3.54
C SER A 253 -10.16 -0.42 -4.43
N LYS A 254 -10.83 -1.45 -4.97
CA LYS A 254 -10.30 -2.41 -5.95
C LYS A 254 -10.14 -1.76 -7.34
N LEU A 255 -11.08 -0.88 -7.70
CA LEU A 255 -10.98 -0.03 -8.89
C LEU A 255 -9.72 0.85 -8.89
N LEU A 256 -9.17 1.16 -7.70
CA LEU A 256 -7.95 1.95 -7.54
C LEU A 256 -6.66 1.13 -7.72
N LEU A 257 -6.75 -0.20 -7.70
CA LEU A 257 -5.59 -1.11 -7.79
C LEU A 257 -5.46 -1.81 -9.15
N HIS A 258 -6.55 -1.97 -9.89
CA HIS A 258 -6.53 -2.68 -11.19
C HIS A 258 -5.76 -1.93 -12.29
N ASP A 259 -5.61 -0.60 -12.18
CA ASP A 259 -4.77 0.21 -13.10
C ASP A 259 -3.27 0.18 -12.76
N ALA A 260 -2.87 -0.43 -11.63
CA ALA A 260 -1.46 -0.56 -11.25
C ALA A 260 -0.78 -1.79 -11.89
N GLY A 261 -1.55 -2.67 -12.54
CA GLY A 261 -1.09 -3.98 -13.00
C GLY A 261 -0.37 -4.02 -14.35
N ASP A 262 -0.38 -2.95 -15.16
CA ASP A 262 0.07 -3.06 -16.55
C ASP A 262 0.82 -1.84 -17.13
N ALA A 263 1.57 -1.09 -16.30
CA ALA A 263 2.43 -0.03 -16.84
C ALA A 263 3.76 0.12 -16.09
N THR A 264 4.81 -0.38 -16.72
CA THR A 264 6.21 -0.05 -16.42
C THR A 264 6.48 1.43 -16.71
N SER A 265 6.54 2.31 -15.70
CA SER A 265 7.31 3.57 -15.68
C SER A 265 6.84 4.50 -14.54
N LYS A 266 7.71 5.43 -14.10
CA LYS A 266 7.55 6.47 -13.05
C LYS A 266 6.23 7.29 -13.04
N SER A 267 5.32 7.10 -13.99
CA SER A 267 4.02 7.77 -14.07
C SER A 267 2.95 7.17 -13.14
N THR A 268 3.12 5.93 -12.67
CA THR A 268 2.13 5.21 -11.82
C THR A 268 1.86 5.93 -10.49
N ASN A 269 2.88 6.56 -9.88
CA ASN A 269 2.71 7.28 -8.61
C ASN A 269 1.84 8.54 -8.72
N ILE A 270 1.83 9.20 -9.88
CA ILE A 270 1.02 10.39 -10.12
C ILE A 270 -0.45 9.98 -10.36
N VAL A 271 -0.69 8.93 -11.14
CA VAL A 271 -2.04 8.41 -11.41
C VAL A 271 -2.71 7.85 -10.15
N VAL A 272 -1.96 7.12 -9.31
CA VAL A 272 -2.44 6.50 -8.06
C VAL A 272 -2.88 7.53 -7.01
N ILE A 273 -2.34 8.76 -7.05
CA ILE A 273 -2.67 9.81 -6.07
C ILE A 273 -3.70 10.80 -6.64
N VAL A 274 -3.56 11.20 -7.91
CA VAL A 274 -4.36 12.27 -8.50
C VAL A 274 -5.79 11.84 -8.80
N VAL A 275 -6.01 10.63 -9.31
CA VAL A 275 -7.35 10.14 -9.66
C VAL A 275 -8.26 9.98 -8.43
N PRO A 276 -7.83 9.36 -7.30
CA PRO A 276 -8.65 9.30 -6.09
C PRO A 276 -8.97 10.67 -5.51
N ILE A 277 -8.04 11.64 -5.58
CA ILE A 277 -8.27 13.00 -5.10
C ILE A 277 -9.36 13.67 -5.93
N ILE A 278 -9.33 13.55 -7.26
CA ILE A 278 -10.33 14.15 -8.15
C ILE A 278 -11.71 13.53 -7.89
N VAL A 279 -11.81 12.21 -7.74
CA VAL A 279 -13.06 11.50 -7.46
C VAL A 279 -13.64 11.88 -6.08
N ALA A 280 -12.80 11.89 -5.04
CA ALA A 280 -13.22 12.28 -3.69
C ALA A 280 -13.64 13.76 -3.62
N THR A 281 -12.89 14.63 -4.30
CA THR A 281 -13.18 16.07 -4.39
C THR A 281 -14.51 16.32 -5.10
N TRP A 282 -14.75 15.65 -6.22
CA TRP A 282 -16.01 15.74 -6.96
C TRP A 282 -17.20 15.22 -6.16
N LYS A 283 -17.03 14.13 -5.40
CA LYS A 283 -18.09 13.59 -4.54
C LYS A 283 -18.46 14.55 -3.40
N LEU A 284 -17.47 15.08 -2.68
CA LEU A 284 -17.70 16.08 -1.63
C LEU A 284 -18.31 17.36 -2.19
N TRP A 285 -17.89 17.78 -3.39
CA TRP A 285 -18.49 18.91 -4.09
C TRP A 285 -19.96 18.67 -4.45
N ARG A 286 -20.29 17.51 -5.03
CA ARG A 286 -21.66 17.10 -5.37
C ARG A 286 -22.58 17.04 -4.15
N GLU A 287 -22.07 16.53 -3.02
CA GLU A 287 -22.84 16.38 -1.77
C GLU A 287 -22.98 17.69 -0.98
N GLY A 288 -22.48 18.82 -1.49
CA GLY A 288 -22.51 20.12 -0.79
C GLY A 288 -21.50 20.24 0.36
N ASN A 289 -20.59 19.27 0.49
CA ASN A 289 -19.61 19.15 1.57
C ASN A 289 -18.20 19.62 1.16
N ALA A 290 -18.06 20.38 0.07
CA ALA A 290 -16.78 20.79 -0.50
C ALA A 290 -15.86 21.52 0.50
N LEU A 291 -16.43 22.26 1.45
CA LEU A 291 -15.66 23.00 2.46
C LEU A 291 -14.88 22.10 3.42
N GLN A 292 -15.21 20.81 3.52
CA GLN A 292 -14.44 19.84 4.31
C GLN A 292 -13.04 19.56 3.73
N LEU A 293 -12.81 19.94 2.46
CA LEU A 293 -11.49 19.85 1.81
C LEU A 293 -10.53 20.95 2.27
N VAL A 294 -11.02 22.03 2.87
CA VAL A 294 -10.24 23.21 3.23
C VAL A 294 -9.57 23.00 4.59
N ASP A 295 -8.26 23.30 4.69
CA ASP A 295 -7.57 23.27 5.97
C ASP A 295 -8.22 24.26 6.95
N PRO A 296 -8.61 23.82 8.16
CA PRO A 296 -9.10 24.72 9.22
C PRO A 296 -8.19 25.94 9.49
N THR A 297 -6.88 25.84 9.23
CA THR A 297 -5.95 26.98 9.41
C THR A 297 -6.13 28.11 8.39
N LEU A 298 -6.89 27.88 7.31
CA LEU A 298 -7.17 28.86 6.25
C LEU A 298 -8.54 29.55 6.40
N GLN A 299 -9.30 29.25 7.48
CA GLN A 299 -10.69 29.70 7.69
C GLN A 299 -10.89 31.23 7.72
N TYR A 300 -9.84 32.01 7.93
CA TYR A 300 -9.93 33.48 8.03
C TYR A 300 -9.53 34.24 6.76
N SER A 301 -9.05 33.54 5.72
CA SER A 301 -8.46 34.19 4.53
C SER A 301 -9.39 34.23 3.32
N PHE A 302 -10.50 33.48 3.33
CA PHE A 302 -11.39 33.33 2.17
C PHE A 302 -12.85 33.13 2.59
N THR A 303 -13.79 33.50 1.72
CA THR A 303 -15.21 33.17 1.91
C THR A 303 -15.52 31.76 1.38
N GLY A 304 -16.43 31.02 2.03
CA GLY A 304 -16.78 29.66 1.60
C GLY A 304 -17.21 29.57 0.13
N ASN A 305 -17.92 30.58 -0.37
CA ASN A 305 -18.35 30.66 -1.77
C ASN A 305 -17.17 30.80 -2.75
N GLN A 306 -16.11 31.53 -2.38
CA GLN A 306 -14.90 31.62 -3.20
C GLN A 306 -14.19 30.27 -3.29
N VAL A 307 -14.13 29.52 -2.19
CA VAL A 307 -13.48 28.21 -2.16
C VAL A 307 -14.26 27.18 -2.97
N ILE A 308 -15.57 27.08 -2.75
CA ILE A 308 -16.46 26.18 -3.51
C ILE A 308 -16.34 26.46 -5.01
N ARG A 309 -16.26 27.73 -5.39
CA ARG A 309 -16.08 28.15 -6.78
C ARG A 309 -14.75 27.72 -7.36
N CYS A 310 -13.66 27.84 -6.60
CA CYS A 310 -12.34 27.40 -7.05
C CYS A 310 -12.29 25.88 -7.23
N ILE A 311 -12.96 25.13 -6.34
CA ILE A 311 -13.11 23.68 -6.46
C ILE A 311 -13.92 23.33 -7.72
N HIS A 312 -15.04 24.04 -7.98
CA HIS A 312 -15.84 23.88 -9.20
C HIS A 312 -15.01 24.07 -10.46
N ILE A 313 -14.26 25.18 -10.56
CA ILE A 313 -13.41 25.49 -11.71
C ILE A 313 -12.29 24.46 -11.85
N GLY A 314 -11.67 24.04 -10.73
CA GLY A 314 -10.65 22.98 -10.72
C GLY A 314 -11.18 21.66 -11.27
N LEU A 315 -12.41 21.27 -10.92
CA LEU A 315 -13.07 20.06 -11.43
C LEU A 315 -13.42 20.15 -12.93
N LEU A 316 -13.66 21.34 -13.46
CA LEU A 316 -13.83 21.57 -14.91
C LEU A 316 -12.50 21.46 -15.67
N CYS A 317 -11.40 21.95 -15.09
CA CYS A 317 -10.07 21.89 -15.73
C CYS A 317 -9.52 20.47 -15.88
N VAL A 318 -10.00 19.52 -15.07
CA VAL A 318 -9.53 18.12 -15.04
C VAL A 318 -10.54 17.14 -15.66
N GLN A 319 -11.53 17.63 -16.41
CA GLN A 319 -12.46 16.79 -17.16
C GLN A 319 -11.70 15.83 -18.09
N GLU A 320 -12.21 14.61 -18.28
CA GLU A 320 -11.51 13.62 -19.10
C GLU A 320 -11.41 14.07 -20.56
N ASN A 321 -12.55 14.45 -21.16
CA ASN A 321 -12.59 14.96 -22.52
C ASN A 321 -11.99 16.36 -22.59
N VAL A 322 -11.14 16.58 -23.58
CA VAL A 322 -10.51 17.88 -23.83
C VAL A 322 -11.56 18.95 -24.14
N GLU A 323 -12.64 18.57 -24.82
CA GLU A 323 -13.75 19.47 -25.18
C GLU A 323 -14.56 19.96 -23.97
N ASP A 324 -14.55 19.19 -22.88
CA ASP A 324 -15.24 19.55 -21.64
C ASP A 324 -14.38 20.47 -20.74
N ARG A 325 -13.10 20.70 -21.11
CA ARG A 325 -12.18 21.54 -20.33
C ARG A 325 -12.31 23.00 -20.78
N PRO A 326 -12.47 23.95 -19.84
CA PRO A 326 -12.50 25.36 -20.17
C PRO A 326 -11.13 25.82 -20.69
N THR A 327 -11.14 26.74 -21.65
CA THR A 327 -9.93 27.45 -22.06
C THR A 327 -9.42 28.34 -20.92
N MET A 328 -8.12 28.63 -20.91
CA MET A 328 -7.52 29.46 -19.86
C MET A 328 -8.13 30.87 -19.78
N SER A 329 -8.58 31.43 -20.91
CA SER A 329 -9.32 32.69 -20.92
C SER A 329 -10.66 32.57 -20.18
N SER A 330 -11.39 31.46 -20.38
CA SER A 330 -12.64 31.17 -19.68
C SER A 330 -12.42 30.97 -18.18
N VAL A 331 -11.33 30.31 -17.79
CA VAL A 331 -10.96 30.13 -16.37
C VAL A 331 -10.65 31.46 -15.70
N CYS A 332 -9.86 32.35 -16.33
CA CYS A 332 -9.59 33.69 -15.80
C CYS A 332 -10.87 34.50 -15.61
N LEU A 333 -11.82 34.39 -16.55
CA LEU A 333 -13.12 35.04 -16.45
C LEU A 333 -13.98 34.45 -15.31
N MET A 334 -14.03 33.12 -15.18
CA MET A 334 -14.75 32.44 -14.09
C MET A 334 -14.15 32.77 -12.71
N LEU A 335 -12.85 33.03 -12.61
CA LEU A 335 -12.21 33.45 -11.37
C LEU A 335 -12.44 34.95 -11.06
N SER A 336 -12.54 35.80 -12.08
CA SER A 336 -12.58 37.26 -11.92
C SER A 336 -13.99 37.87 -11.85
N SER A 337 -15.02 37.19 -12.38
CA SER A 337 -16.40 37.69 -12.51
C SER A 337 -17.38 36.76 -11.82
N TYR A 338 -18.26 37.23 -10.93
CA TYR A 338 -19.32 36.41 -10.28
C TYR A 338 -20.56 36.17 -11.15
N SER A 339 -20.60 36.75 -12.35
CA SER A 339 -21.79 36.76 -13.21
C SER A 339 -21.85 35.59 -14.20
N ILE A 340 -20.84 34.71 -14.18
CA ILE A 340 -20.75 33.53 -15.07
C ILE A 340 -21.06 32.30 -14.22
N THR A 341 -22.18 31.64 -14.51
CA THR A 341 -22.56 30.34 -13.96
C THR A 341 -21.99 29.25 -14.88
N PRO A 342 -20.88 28.58 -14.51
CA PRO A 342 -20.31 27.52 -15.32
C PRO A 342 -21.23 26.30 -15.29
N GLU A 343 -21.22 25.49 -16.35
CA GLU A 343 -21.87 24.19 -16.32
C GLU A 343 -21.27 23.32 -15.18
N PRO A 344 -22.08 22.43 -14.58
CA PRO A 344 -21.59 21.53 -13.54
C PRO A 344 -20.56 20.54 -14.12
N PRO A 345 -19.44 20.29 -13.43
CA PRO A 345 -18.46 19.30 -13.85
C PRO A 345 -19.09 17.90 -13.97
N LYS A 346 -18.92 17.26 -15.13
CA LYS A 346 -19.41 15.90 -15.36
C LYS A 346 -18.71 14.93 -14.42
N ALA A 347 -19.35 13.78 -14.22
CA ALA A 347 -18.76 12.70 -13.44
C ALA A 347 -17.41 12.27 -14.04
N PRO A 348 -16.38 12.06 -13.21
CA PRO A 348 -15.16 11.40 -13.65
C PRO A 348 -15.50 10.02 -14.23
N ALA A 349 -14.86 9.64 -15.34
CA ALA A 349 -15.12 8.43 -16.15
C ALA A 349 -15.28 7.12 -15.35
N PHE A 350 -14.64 7.03 -14.18
CA PHE A 350 -14.58 5.84 -13.33
C PHE A 350 -15.84 5.58 -12.50
N THR A 351 -16.89 6.39 -12.64
CA THR A 351 -18.21 6.06 -12.09
C THR A 351 -18.97 5.14 -13.05
N LEU A 352 -18.54 3.89 -13.19
CA LEU A 352 -19.26 2.93 -14.05
C LEU A 352 -20.47 2.31 -13.34
N VAL A 353 -21.60 2.60 -13.97
CA VAL A 353 -22.93 2.01 -13.87
C VAL A 353 -22.86 0.49 -14.02
N THR A 354 -23.59 -0.21 -13.14
CA THR A 354 -23.87 -1.65 -13.19
C THR A 354 -24.35 -2.11 -14.56
N ARG A 355 -23.61 -3.00 -15.24
CA ARG A 355 -24.16 -3.87 -16.28
C ARG A 355 -24.22 -5.30 -15.76
N THR A 356 -25.43 -5.72 -15.43
CA THR A 356 -25.82 -7.13 -15.35
C THR A 356 -25.54 -7.82 -16.68
N ALA A 357 -24.91 -8.99 -16.60
CA ALA A 357 -24.64 -9.85 -17.75
C ALA A 357 -25.94 -10.33 -18.41
N ALA A 358 -26.05 -10.14 -19.73
CA ALA A 358 -26.90 -10.91 -20.64
C ALA A 358 -26.30 -10.88 -22.06
N ASN A 359 -26.50 -11.97 -22.79
CA ASN A 359 -25.78 -12.44 -23.98
C ASN A 359 -25.80 -11.57 -25.25
N ASP A 360 -24.85 -11.92 -26.12
CA ASP A 360 -24.87 -11.94 -27.61
C ASP A 360 -24.50 -10.70 -28.46
N SER A 361 -23.42 -10.92 -29.21
CA SER A 361 -23.10 -10.57 -30.62
C SER A 361 -23.47 -9.21 -31.25
N LYS A 362 -22.41 -8.62 -31.84
CA LYS A 362 -22.32 -7.80 -33.08
C LYS A 362 -23.14 -6.49 -33.22
N SER A 363 -22.37 -5.50 -33.66
CA SER A 363 -22.72 -4.40 -34.57
C SER A 363 -23.14 -3.05 -33.96
N SER A 364 -22.46 -2.04 -34.50
CA SER A 364 -22.69 -0.60 -34.46
C SER A 364 -24.14 -0.15 -34.41
N SER A 365 -24.44 0.83 -33.55
CA SER A 365 -24.94 2.18 -33.92
C SER A 365 -25.45 2.94 -32.69
N SER A 366 -25.30 4.26 -32.77
CA SER A 366 -25.87 5.33 -31.93
C SER A 366 -27.28 5.06 -31.39
N LEU A 367 -27.63 5.64 -30.22
CA LEU A 367 -28.84 6.48 -30.01
C LEU A 367 -29.01 6.90 -28.52
N LEU A 368 -28.95 8.22 -28.30
CA LEU A 368 -29.85 9.12 -27.54
C LEU A 368 -30.50 8.76 -26.18
N TYR A 369 -30.29 9.71 -25.25
CA TYR A 369 -31.23 10.37 -24.30
C TYR A 369 -31.63 9.67 -22.98
N SER A 370 -31.43 10.35 -21.83
CA SER A 370 -32.51 11.07 -21.14
C SER A 370 -32.02 11.82 -19.90
N ASP A 371 -32.53 13.05 -19.79
CA ASP A 371 -32.41 14.04 -18.73
C ASP A 371 -33.25 13.63 -17.53
N ASP A 372 -32.62 13.42 -16.36
CA ASP A 372 -33.33 13.30 -15.09
C ASP A 372 -33.04 14.53 -14.24
N GLY A 373 -34.06 15.40 -14.17
CA GLY A 373 -34.04 16.65 -13.42
C GLY A 373 -33.71 16.43 -11.94
N ILE A 374 -32.62 17.06 -11.49
CA ILE A 374 -32.31 17.24 -10.08
C ILE A 374 -31.96 18.71 -9.86
N THR A 375 -32.62 19.31 -8.88
CA THR A 375 -32.47 20.71 -8.47
C THR A 375 -31.12 20.94 -7.80
N TYR A 376 -30.36 21.93 -8.28
CA TYR A 376 -29.09 22.33 -7.68
C TYR A 376 -29.30 23.13 -6.39
N PRO A 377 -28.42 22.98 -5.37
CA PRO A 377 -28.42 23.85 -4.21
C PRO A 377 -28.07 25.29 -4.65
N ARG A 378 -28.81 26.26 -4.09
CA ARG A 378 -28.57 27.69 -4.26
C ARG A 378 -27.26 28.14 -3.62
#